data_AF-A0A7S2I5G3-F1
#
_entry.id   AF-A0A7S2I5G3-F1
#
_cell.length_a   1.000
_cell.length_b   1.000
_cell.length_c   1.000
_cell.angle_alpha   90.00
_cell.angle_beta   90.00
_cell.angle_gamma   90.00
#
_symmetry.space_group_name_H-M   'P 1'
#
loop_
_entity.id
_entity.type
_entity.pdbx_description
1 polymer ?
#
loop_
_entity_poly.entity_id
_entity_poly.type
_entity_poly.pdbx_seq_one_letter_code
_entity_poly.pdbx_strand_id
1 'polypeptide(L)'
;GLTMLGIKLFCLTCFAQAIYKLSVMTLSYYNVYDPWFNTNPNHKLGLFQTQEVKKGAHYFFYGAGFVASFAAIGNVVEVERGFHRNLQEFSPVLKFWGVKVLVSIAFLQTLALLVLPPFTSWSETRANIFYASMLCFECFVISVFHLRAWGPSESWYQKCCGGTYGGLTDSRPPDGASDND
;
A
#
# COMPACT_ATOMS: atom_id res chain seq x y z
N GLY A 1 11.40 8.29 14.67
CA GLY A 1 11.61 9.47 13.81
C GLY A 1 11.57 9.12 12.33
N LEU A 2 12.44 8.21 11.88
CA LEU A 2 12.59 7.82 10.46
C LEU A 2 11.31 7.23 9.81
N THR A 3 10.50 6.50 10.57
CA THR A 3 9.32 5.80 10.03
C THR A 3 8.21 6.71 9.54
N MET A 4 7.96 7.79 10.27
CA MET A 4 7.02 8.83 9.86
C MET A 4 7.53 9.61 8.64
N LEU A 5 8.83 9.64 8.39
CA LEU A 5 9.41 10.32 7.24
C LEU A 5 9.08 9.60 5.93
N GLY A 6 9.18 8.26 5.88
CA GLY A 6 8.82 7.49 4.68
C GLY A 6 7.36 7.64 4.28
N ILE A 7 6.45 7.61 5.26
CA ILE A 7 5.02 7.82 5.04
C ILE A 7 4.75 9.24 4.54
N LYS A 8 5.37 10.25 5.17
CA LYS A 8 5.23 11.65 4.73
C LYS A 8 5.76 11.88 3.33
N LEU A 9 6.90 11.27 2.97
CA LEU A 9 7.46 11.33 1.62
C LEU A 9 6.54 10.67 0.60
N PHE A 10 5.98 9.50 0.90
CA PHE A 10 5.00 8.85 0.05
C PHE A 10 3.77 9.75 -0.18
N CYS A 11 3.15 10.25 0.88
CA CYS A 11 2.01 11.17 0.78
C CYS A 11 2.36 12.43 -0.03
N LEU A 12 3.55 13.01 0.16
CA LEU A 12 4.01 14.17 -0.59
C LEU A 12 4.18 13.85 -2.08
N THR A 13 4.72 12.68 -2.44
CA THR A 13 4.85 12.27 -3.85
C THR A 13 3.49 12.08 -4.52
N CYS A 14 2.53 11.45 -3.84
CA CYS A 14 1.16 11.31 -4.34
C CYS A 14 0.47 12.66 -4.51
N PHE A 15 0.64 13.56 -3.53
CA PHE A 15 0.08 14.90 -3.56
C PHE A 15 0.67 15.73 -4.71
N ALA A 16 2.01 15.71 -4.87
CA ALA A 16 2.69 16.39 -5.98
C ALA A 16 2.25 15.85 -7.34
N GLN A 17 2.10 14.52 -7.48
CA GLN A 17 1.60 13.89 -8.69
C GLN A 17 0.16 14.33 -9.00
N ALA A 18 -0.71 14.36 -7.99
CA ALA A 18 -2.11 14.79 -8.14
C ALA A 18 -2.20 16.27 -8.56
N ILE A 19 -1.44 17.15 -7.89
CA ILE A 19 -1.37 18.57 -8.25
C ILE A 19 -0.87 18.74 -9.68
N TYR A 20 0.19 18.03 -10.07
CA TYR A 20 0.74 18.12 -11.42
C TYR A 20 -0.30 17.71 -12.46
N LYS A 21 -0.96 16.56 -12.29
CA LYS A 21 -2.00 16.08 -13.22
C LYS A 21 -3.19 17.03 -13.27
N LEU A 22 -3.70 17.49 -12.14
CA LEU A 22 -4.84 18.40 -12.07
C LEU A 22 -4.52 19.76 -12.69
N SER A 23 -3.34 20.31 -12.40
CA SER A 23 -2.89 21.60 -12.96
C SER A 23 -2.76 21.53 -14.47
N VAL A 24 -2.05 20.52 -14.99
CA VAL A 24 -1.84 20.35 -16.44
C VAL A 24 -3.17 20.10 -17.16
N MET A 25 -4.06 19.29 -16.59
CA MET A 25 -5.37 19.01 -17.17
C MET A 25 -6.30 20.23 -17.15
N THR A 26 -6.32 20.98 -16.05
CA THR A 26 -7.18 22.17 -15.90
C THR A 26 -6.73 23.29 -16.84
N LEU A 27 -5.41 23.58 -16.91
CA LEU A 27 -4.86 24.60 -17.80
C LEU A 27 -5.04 24.25 -19.29
N SER A 28 -4.96 22.96 -19.62
CA SER A 28 -5.27 22.42 -20.95
C SER A 28 -6.75 22.58 -21.31
N TYR A 29 -7.67 22.33 -20.38
CA TYR A 29 -9.11 22.51 -20.60
C TYR A 29 -9.48 23.97 -20.90
N TYR A 30 -8.91 24.92 -20.15
CA TYR A 30 -9.16 26.36 -20.36
C TYR A 30 -8.31 26.96 -21.50
N ASN A 31 -7.48 26.17 -22.19
CA ASN A 31 -6.50 26.63 -23.20
C ASN A 31 -5.71 27.87 -22.73
N VAL A 32 -5.31 27.88 -21.46
CA VAL A 32 -4.50 28.97 -20.92
C VAL A 32 -3.07 28.79 -21.40
N TYR A 33 -2.52 29.81 -22.07
CA TYR A 33 -1.15 29.80 -22.61
C TYR A 33 -0.92 28.77 -23.72
N ASP A 34 -1.28 29.16 -24.95
CA ASP A 34 -1.18 28.34 -26.17
C ASP A 34 0.18 27.62 -26.39
N PRO A 35 1.36 28.21 -26.12
CA PRO A 35 2.61 27.51 -26.41
C PRO A 35 2.89 26.35 -25.44
N TRP A 36 2.21 26.29 -24.28
CA TRP A 36 2.54 25.40 -23.17
C TRP A 36 1.48 24.32 -22.94
N PHE A 37 0.19 24.68 -23.04
CA PHE A 37 -0.93 23.80 -22.67
C PHE A 37 -1.95 23.54 -23.78
N ASN A 38 -1.70 24.03 -25.01
CA ASN A 38 -2.65 23.86 -26.11
C ASN A 38 -2.88 22.38 -26.46
N THR A 39 -4.15 22.05 -26.62
CA THR A 39 -4.66 20.69 -26.87
C THR A 39 -5.30 20.56 -28.26
N ASN A 40 -5.34 21.65 -29.03
CA ASN A 40 -5.99 21.67 -30.34
C ASN A 40 -5.17 20.86 -31.35
N PRO A 41 -5.76 19.83 -32.01
CA PRO A 41 -5.05 18.99 -32.97
C PRO A 41 -4.65 19.74 -34.26
N ASN A 42 -5.26 20.91 -34.51
CA ASN A 42 -4.99 21.76 -35.67
C ASN A 42 -3.86 22.77 -35.45
N HIS A 43 -3.30 22.87 -34.24
CA HIS A 43 -2.19 23.76 -33.90
C HIS A 43 -1.02 22.97 -33.28
N LYS A 44 0.17 23.57 -33.15
CA LYS A 44 1.27 22.90 -32.43
C LYS A 44 0.83 22.56 -31.01
N LEU A 45 0.89 21.28 -30.65
CA LEU A 45 0.67 20.78 -29.29
C LEU A 45 1.59 21.54 -28.33
N GLY A 46 1.03 21.98 -27.20
CA GLY A 46 1.81 22.66 -26.16
C GLY A 46 2.91 21.75 -25.61
N LEU A 47 4.02 22.34 -25.13
CA LEU A 47 5.19 21.61 -24.63
C LEU A 47 4.81 20.49 -23.63
N PHE A 48 3.87 20.75 -22.72
CA PHE A 48 3.42 19.79 -21.69
C PHE A 48 2.41 18.76 -22.19
N GLN A 49 1.81 18.98 -23.37
CA GLN A 49 0.92 18.03 -24.03
C GLN A 49 1.67 17.10 -24.99
N THR A 50 2.96 17.36 -25.25
CA THR A 50 3.80 16.48 -26.05
C THR A 50 3.87 15.10 -25.42
N GLN A 51 3.69 14.05 -26.23
CA GLN A 51 3.72 12.66 -25.80
C GLN A 51 5.00 12.30 -25.02
N GLU A 52 6.14 12.86 -25.42
CA GLU A 52 7.43 12.64 -24.76
C GLU A 52 7.47 13.19 -23.32
N VAL A 53 7.01 14.43 -23.11
CA VAL A 53 6.99 15.07 -21.78
C VAL A 53 5.97 14.38 -20.87
N LYS A 54 4.80 14.03 -21.40
CA LYS A 54 3.75 13.33 -20.66
C LYS A 54 4.22 11.93 -20.22
N LYS A 55 4.86 11.17 -21.12
CA LYS A 55 5.44 9.86 -20.81
C LYS A 55 6.59 9.99 -19.81
N GLY A 56 7.49 10.95 -20.01
CA GLY A 56 8.61 11.20 -19.09
C GLY A 56 8.16 11.54 -17.67
N ALA A 57 7.21 12.47 -17.53
CA ALA A 57 6.63 12.82 -16.22
C ALA A 57 5.90 11.62 -15.59
N HIS A 58 5.15 10.85 -16.39
CA HIS A 58 4.48 9.65 -15.92
C HIS A 58 5.47 8.64 -15.32
N TYR A 59 6.54 8.30 -16.04
CA TYR A 59 7.56 7.36 -15.55
C TYR A 59 8.35 7.91 -14.36
N PHE A 60 8.62 9.22 -14.33
CA PHE A 60 9.27 9.86 -13.20
C PHE A 60 8.45 9.73 -11.91
N PHE A 61 7.16 10.11 -11.94
CA PHE A 61 6.29 9.99 -10.77
C PHE A 61 6.06 8.53 -10.38
N TYR A 62 5.97 7.61 -11.35
CA TYR A 62 5.87 6.18 -11.09
C TYR A 62 7.11 5.65 -10.35
N GLY A 63 8.31 5.98 -10.83
CA GLY A 63 9.57 5.61 -10.17
C GLY A 63 9.74 6.26 -8.80
N ALA A 64 9.36 7.53 -8.65
CA ALA A 64 9.40 8.23 -7.37
C ALA A 64 8.45 7.57 -6.34
N GLY A 65 7.22 7.25 -6.76
CA GLY A 65 6.25 6.54 -5.92
C GLY A 65 6.73 5.14 -5.53
N PHE A 66 7.43 4.45 -6.42
CA PHE A 66 8.05 3.15 -6.12
C PHE A 66 9.13 3.25 -5.06
N VAL A 67 10.12 4.14 -5.25
CA VAL A 67 11.21 4.33 -4.28
C VAL A 67 10.66 4.77 -2.92
N ALA A 68 9.66 5.67 -2.91
CA ALA A 68 8.97 6.08 -1.69
C ALA A 68 8.25 4.90 -1.00
N SER A 69 7.63 4.01 -1.77
CA SER A 69 6.99 2.79 -1.24
C SER A 69 8.00 1.83 -0.64
N PHE A 70 9.14 1.60 -1.29
CA PHE A 70 10.23 0.78 -0.75
C PHE A 70 10.82 1.37 0.53
N ALA A 71 11.00 2.70 0.57
CA ALA A 71 11.44 3.40 1.77
C ALA A 71 10.41 3.30 2.91
N ALA A 72 9.11 3.41 2.61
CA ALA A 72 8.04 3.22 3.60
C ALA A 72 8.02 1.79 4.14
N ILE A 73 8.14 0.76 3.28
CA ILE A 73 8.20 -0.64 3.70
C ILE A 73 9.44 -0.90 4.56
N GLY A 74 10.62 -0.44 4.14
CA GLY A 74 11.86 -0.61 4.90
C GLY A 74 11.79 0.00 6.29
N ASN A 75 11.18 1.18 6.40
CA ASN A 75 10.94 1.83 7.69
C ASN A 75 10.04 1.00 8.61
N VAL A 76 9.00 0.36 8.07
CA VAL A 76 8.12 -0.49 8.88
C VAL A 76 8.82 -1.77 9.32
N VAL A 77 9.64 -2.37 8.46
CA VAL A 77 10.48 -3.55 8.80
C VAL A 77 11.48 -3.23 9.92
N GLU A 78 12.06 -2.02 9.93
CA GLU A 78 12.98 -1.60 11.00
C GLU A 78 12.27 -1.52 12.36
N VAL A 79 11.03 -1.00 12.39
CA VAL A 79 10.20 -1.01 13.60
C VAL A 79 9.85 -2.42 14.03
N GLU A 80 9.51 -3.30 13.09
CA GLU A 80 9.22 -4.70 13.41
C GLU A 80 10.42 -5.41 14.05
N ARG A 81 11.63 -5.19 13.52
CA ARG A 81 12.87 -5.76 14.08
C ARG A 81 13.18 -5.21 15.47
N GLY A 82 12.97 -3.90 15.68
CA GLY A 82 13.17 -3.26 16.98
C GLY A 82 12.19 -3.72 18.06
N PHE A 83 10.95 -4.07 17.68
CA PHE A 83 9.89 -4.48 18.61
C PHE A 83 9.54 -5.98 18.52
N HIS A 84 10.39 -6.79 17.89
CA HIS A 84 10.12 -8.19 17.56
C HIS A 84 9.71 -9.04 18.78
N ARG A 85 10.27 -8.72 19.96
CA ARG A 85 10.00 -9.41 21.22
C ARG A 85 8.64 -9.04 21.85
N ASN A 86 8.13 -7.85 21.58
CA ASN A 86 6.83 -7.36 22.08
C ASN A 86 5.67 -7.64 21.10
N LEU A 87 5.98 -8.08 19.87
CA LEU A 87 5.01 -8.31 18.79
C LEU A 87 4.85 -9.79 18.41
N GLN A 88 5.47 -10.74 19.14
CA GLN A 88 5.33 -12.17 18.86
C GLN A 88 3.87 -12.65 18.89
N GLU A 89 3.03 -12.03 19.71
CA GLU A 89 1.59 -12.34 19.83
C GLU A 89 0.77 -11.83 18.63
N PHE A 90 1.32 -10.99 17.74
CA PHE A 90 0.58 -10.30 16.68
C PHE A 90 0.83 -10.83 15.25
N SER A 91 1.59 -11.93 15.12
CA SER A 91 1.92 -12.59 13.85
C SER A 91 2.34 -11.61 12.72
N PRO A 92 3.27 -10.66 12.96
CA PRO A 92 3.56 -9.53 12.06
C PRO A 92 4.09 -9.99 10.69
N VAL A 93 4.89 -11.05 10.65
CA VAL A 93 5.54 -11.53 9.43
C VAL A 93 4.53 -11.90 8.32
N LEU A 94 3.43 -12.57 8.65
CA LEU A 94 2.38 -12.94 7.68
C LEU A 94 1.61 -11.72 7.16
N LYS A 95 1.38 -10.72 8.02
CA LYS A 95 0.71 -9.46 7.67
C LYS A 95 1.60 -8.58 6.79
N PHE A 96 2.92 -8.60 7.02
CA PHE A 96 3.91 -7.83 6.28
C PHE A 96 4.27 -8.40 4.90
N TRP A 97 4.16 -9.72 4.72
CA TRP A 97 4.34 -10.34 3.40
C TRP A 97 3.29 -9.86 2.38
N GLY A 98 2.07 -9.53 2.79
CA GLY A 98 1.02 -9.06 1.88
C GLY A 98 1.40 -7.78 1.13
N VAL A 99 1.91 -6.78 1.84
CA VAL A 99 2.36 -5.51 1.23
C VAL A 99 3.59 -5.72 0.36
N LYS A 100 4.53 -6.57 0.81
CA LYS A 100 5.75 -6.88 0.07
C LYS A 100 5.45 -7.62 -1.23
N VAL A 101 4.51 -8.56 -1.21
CA VAL A 101 4.07 -9.32 -2.38
C VAL A 101 3.32 -8.42 -3.37
N LEU A 102 2.40 -7.57 -2.89
CA LEU A 102 1.66 -6.62 -3.75
C LEU A 102 2.63 -5.73 -4.54
N VAL A 103 3.56 -5.08 -3.84
CA VAL A 103 4.50 -4.13 -4.46
C VAL A 103 5.46 -4.84 -5.40
N SER A 104 5.88 -6.07 -5.07
CA SER A 104 6.77 -6.87 -5.94
C SER A 104 6.09 -7.33 -7.22
N ILE A 105 4.84 -7.80 -7.13
CA ILE A 105 4.12 -8.32 -8.31
C ILE A 105 3.68 -7.17 -9.22
N ALA A 106 3.15 -6.06 -8.68
CA ALA A 106 2.80 -4.90 -9.50
C ALA A 106 4.01 -4.35 -10.30
N PHE A 107 5.21 -4.42 -9.72
CA PHE A 107 6.44 -4.08 -10.43
C PHE A 107 6.85 -5.10 -11.48
N LEU A 108 6.77 -6.39 -11.13
CA LEU A 108 7.05 -7.48 -12.06
C LEU A 108 6.10 -7.43 -13.26
N GLN A 109 4.84 -7.07 -13.06
CA GLN A 109 3.83 -6.92 -14.12
C GLN A 109 4.13 -5.76 -15.05
N THR A 110 4.54 -4.62 -14.49
CA THR A 110 4.91 -3.45 -15.29
C THR A 110 6.16 -3.74 -16.12
N LEU A 111 7.15 -4.42 -15.52
CA LEU A 111 8.36 -4.84 -16.22
C LEU A 111 8.06 -5.93 -17.28
N ALA A 112 7.22 -6.90 -16.96
CA ALA A 112 6.81 -7.97 -17.87
C ALA A 112 6.09 -7.41 -19.11
N LEU A 113 5.19 -6.45 -18.93
CA LEU A 113 4.51 -5.78 -20.04
C LEU A 113 5.47 -4.95 -20.91
N LEU A 114 6.55 -4.43 -20.33
CA LEU A 114 7.54 -3.60 -21.04
C LEU A 114 8.64 -4.42 -21.75
N VAL A 115 9.00 -5.59 -21.23
CA VAL A 115 10.19 -6.35 -21.65
C VAL A 115 9.87 -7.64 -22.40
N LEU A 116 8.74 -8.30 -22.15
CA LEU A 116 8.42 -9.60 -22.75
C LEU A 116 7.64 -9.45 -24.07
N PRO A 117 8.20 -9.77 -25.25
CA PRO A 117 7.40 -10.01 -26.45
C PRO A 117 6.61 -11.32 -26.26
N PRO A 118 5.27 -11.36 -26.48
CA PRO A 118 4.48 -10.49 -27.36
C PRO A 118 3.74 -9.32 -26.68
N PHE A 119 3.90 -9.09 -25.38
CA PHE A 119 3.17 -8.03 -24.67
C PHE A 119 3.65 -6.63 -25.05
N THR A 120 4.90 -6.51 -25.49
CA THR A 120 5.48 -5.26 -26.01
C THR A 120 4.83 -4.75 -27.30
N SER A 121 4.14 -5.62 -28.06
CA SER A 121 3.41 -5.23 -29.27
C SER A 121 1.94 -4.89 -29.02
N TRP A 122 1.47 -4.99 -27.76
CA TRP A 122 0.08 -4.68 -27.43
C TRP A 122 -0.17 -3.17 -27.45
N SER A 123 -1.32 -2.78 -28.00
CA SER A 123 -1.82 -1.41 -27.90
C SER A 123 -1.96 -1.00 -26.43
N GLU A 124 -1.67 0.27 -26.14
CA GLU A 124 -1.73 0.86 -24.78
C GLU A 124 -3.01 0.50 -24.02
N THR A 125 -4.17 0.55 -24.68
CA THR A 125 -5.46 0.20 -24.07
C THR A 125 -5.53 -1.26 -23.60
N ARG A 126 -4.99 -2.20 -24.38
CA ARG A 126 -5.00 -3.64 -24.04
C ARG A 126 -4.04 -3.93 -22.88
N ALA A 127 -2.85 -3.32 -22.90
CA ALA A 127 -1.91 -3.42 -21.81
C ALA A 127 -2.50 -2.85 -20.51
N ASN A 128 -3.18 -1.71 -20.58
CA ASN A 128 -3.83 -1.07 -19.41
C ASN A 128 -4.98 -1.91 -18.84
N ILE A 129 -5.83 -2.52 -19.68
CA ILE A 129 -6.92 -3.38 -19.21
C ILE A 129 -6.36 -4.65 -18.55
N PHE A 130 -5.32 -5.25 -19.14
CA PHE A 130 -4.66 -6.43 -18.57
C PHE A 130 -3.97 -6.10 -17.24
N TYR A 131 -3.25 -5.00 -17.18
CA TYR A 131 -2.64 -4.47 -15.96
C TYR A 131 -3.69 -4.23 -14.86
N ALA A 132 -4.78 -3.53 -15.19
CA ALA A 132 -5.87 -3.29 -14.24
C ALA A 132 -6.53 -4.59 -13.75
N SER A 133 -6.72 -5.57 -14.63
CA SER A 133 -7.29 -6.88 -14.28
C SER A 133 -6.38 -7.66 -13.33
N MET A 134 -5.06 -7.60 -13.55
CA MET A 134 -4.10 -8.24 -12.66
C MET A 134 -4.03 -7.55 -11.29
N LEU A 135 -4.07 -6.21 -11.23
CA LEU A 135 -4.19 -5.47 -9.96
C LEU A 135 -5.45 -5.88 -9.19
N CYS A 136 -6.60 -6.05 -9.86
CA CYS A 136 -7.81 -6.55 -9.22
C CYS A 136 -7.63 -7.95 -8.62
N PHE A 137 -6.95 -8.84 -9.34
CA PHE A 137 -6.65 -10.19 -8.85
C PHE A 137 -5.69 -10.17 -7.65
N GLU A 138 -4.69 -9.31 -7.66
CA GLU A 138 -3.78 -9.11 -6.53
C GLU A 138 -4.51 -8.60 -5.29
N CYS A 139 -5.35 -7.58 -5.45
CA CYS A 139 -6.19 -7.06 -4.37
C CYS A 139 -7.08 -8.15 -3.76
N PHE A 140 -7.60 -9.07 -4.59
CA PHE A 140 -8.36 -10.22 -4.12
C PHE A 140 -7.49 -11.18 -3.30
N VAL A 141 -6.31 -11.57 -3.81
CA VAL A 141 -5.37 -12.44 -3.09
C VAL A 141 -4.96 -11.84 -1.74
N ILE A 142 -4.73 -10.53 -1.69
CA ILE A 142 -4.36 -9.82 -0.47
C ILE A 142 -5.51 -9.76 0.52
N SER A 143 -6.72 -9.58 0.02
CA SER A 143 -7.93 -9.66 0.85
C SER A 143 -8.04 -11.04 1.51
N VAL A 144 -7.74 -12.12 0.78
CA VAL A 144 -7.68 -13.50 1.33
C VAL A 144 -6.55 -13.64 2.36
N PHE A 145 -5.36 -13.11 2.09
CA PHE A 145 -4.26 -13.10 3.07
C PHE A 145 -4.60 -12.30 4.31
N HIS A 146 -5.31 -11.16 4.18
CA HIS A 146 -5.79 -10.37 5.31
C HIS A 146 -6.80 -11.17 6.14
N LEU A 147 -7.77 -11.83 5.51
CA LEU A 147 -8.70 -12.70 6.24
C LEU A 147 -7.98 -13.81 7.02
N ARG A 148 -6.89 -14.36 6.46
CA ARG A 148 -6.10 -15.40 7.12
C ARG A 148 -5.18 -14.86 8.22
N ALA A 149 -4.66 -13.65 8.05
CA ALA A 149 -3.75 -13.03 8.99
C ALA A 149 -4.48 -12.40 10.19
N TRP A 150 -5.75 -12.05 10.03
CA TRP A 150 -6.62 -11.54 11.09
C TRP A 150 -7.62 -12.62 11.53
N GLY A 151 -7.12 -13.78 11.95
CA GLY A 151 -7.96 -14.85 12.46
C GLY A 151 -8.68 -14.43 13.76
N PRO A 152 -9.95 -14.81 13.95
CA PRO A 152 -10.72 -14.49 15.17
C PRO A 152 -10.21 -15.22 16.43
N SER A 153 -9.27 -16.17 16.27
CA SER A 153 -8.65 -16.95 17.34
C SER A 153 -7.45 -16.28 18.02
N GLU A 154 -7.09 -15.06 17.63
CA GLU A 154 -5.97 -14.34 18.23
C GLU A 154 -6.30 -13.93 19.69
N SER A 155 -5.36 -14.13 20.62
CA SER A 155 -5.56 -13.95 22.06
C SER A 155 -5.97 -12.52 22.46
N TRP A 156 -5.59 -11.52 21.67
CA TRP A 156 -5.98 -10.12 21.90
C TRP A 156 -7.45 -9.84 21.58
N TYR A 157 -8.07 -10.57 20.63
CA TYR A 157 -9.53 -10.50 20.39
C TYR A 157 -10.30 -11.06 21.59
N GLN A 158 -9.81 -12.15 22.18
CA GLN A 158 -10.41 -12.76 23.36
C GLN A 158 -10.28 -11.88 24.60
N LYS A 159 -9.19 -11.11 24.76
CA LYS A 159 -9.04 -10.16 25.88
C LYS A 159 -10.03 -8.99 25.83
N CYS A 160 -10.46 -8.54 24.64
CA CYS A 160 -11.40 -7.43 24.50
C CYS A 160 -12.87 -7.85 24.62
N CYS A 161 -13.23 -9.07 24.19
CA CYS A 161 -14.58 -9.61 24.37
C CYS A 161 -14.75 -10.40 25.68
N GLY A 162 -13.66 -10.78 26.34
CA GLY A 162 -13.62 -11.37 27.66
C GLY A 162 -13.64 -10.32 28.76
N GLY A 163 -14.68 -9.48 28.78
CA GLY A 163 -15.05 -8.77 30.00
C GLY A 163 -15.48 -9.81 31.05
N THR A 164 -14.63 -10.02 32.05
CA THR A 164 -15.02 -10.48 33.39
C THR A 164 -15.58 -11.90 33.53
N TYR A 165 -14.74 -12.94 33.48
CA TYR A 165 -14.95 -14.16 34.32
C TYR A 165 -13.59 -14.84 34.60
N GLY A 166 -12.74 -14.19 35.40
CA GLY A 166 -11.47 -14.78 35.83
C GLY A 166 -10.86 -14.06 37.03
N GLY A 167 -11.70 -13.39 37.81
CA GLY A 167 -11.35 -12.68 39.04
C GLY A 167 -12.45 -12.92 40.06
N LEU A 168 -12.75 -14.18 40.34
CA LEU A 168 -13.40 -14.58 41.58
C LEU A 168 -12.43 -15.49 42.30
N THR A 169 -11.74 -14.84 43.24
CA THR A 169 -11.11 -15.40 44.42
C THR A 169 -11.81 -16.69 44.88
N ASP A 170 -11.22 -17.85 44.60
CA ASP A 170 -11.37 -19.00 45.48
C ASP A 170 -10.27 -18.92 46.54
N SER A 171 -10.47 -17.98 47.45
CA SER A 171 -9.82 -17.95 48.75
C SER A 171 -10.88 -18.26 49.80
N ARG A 172 -11.49 -19.44 49.69
CA ARG A 172 -12.29 -20.00 50.77
C ARG A 172 -11.32 -20.63 51.77
N PRO A 173 -11.18 -20.09 53.00
CA PRO A 173 -10.47 -20.82 54.05
C PRO A 173 -11.21 -22.14 54.32
N PRO A 174 -10.50 -23.24 54.60
CA PRO A 174 -11.15 -24.48 55.01
C PRO A 174 -11.83 -24.25 56.36
N ASP A 175 -13.16 -24.19 56.34
CA ASP A 175 -13.99 -24.23 57.54
C ASP A 175 -13.83 -25.59 58.22
N GLY A 176 -13.39 -25.58 59.48
CA GLY A 176 -13.75 -26.58 60.47
C GLY A 176 -12.86 -27.81 60.60
N ALA A 177 -11.63 -27.64 61.08
CA ALA A 177 -11.02 -28.64 61.95
C ALA A 177 -11.46 -28.33 63.40
N SER A 178 -12.57 -28.93 63.84
CA SER A 178 -12.92 -29.01 65.26
C SER A 178 -12.19 -30.22 65.86
N ASP A 179 -11.00 -29.95 66.40
CA ASP A 179 -10.35 -30.78 67.40
C ASP A 179 -11.01 -30.56 68.77
N ASN A 180 -11.41 -31.69 69.36
CA ASN A 180 -11.36 -32.09 70.77
C ASN A 180 -12.25 -31.46 71.85
N ASP A 181 -12.72 -32.42 72.66
CA ASP A 181 -13.16 -32.41 74.08
C ASP A 181 -14.64 -32.12 74.41
#